data_AF-A0A1V4X8K0-F1
#
_entry.id   AF-A0A1V4X8K0-F1
#
_cell.length_a   1.000
_cell.length_b   1.000
_cell.length_c   1.000
_cell.angle_alpha   90.00
_cell.angle_beta   90.00
_cell.angle_gamma   90.00
#
_symmetry.space_group_name_H-M   'P 1'
#
loop_
_entity.id
_entity.type
_entity.pdbx_description
1 polymer ?
#
loop_
_entity_poly.entity_id
_entity_poly.type
_entity_poly.pdbx_seq_one_letter_code
_entity_poly.pdbx_strand_id
1 'polypeptide(L)'
;MNIQKIFTALEEDADNSALGVVVAELESQGYGVAVEGRRVNAVDIFDGSHADLENRIGPLSIALYKGEALEQEFAVEFTDYHYAVFRQSVK
;
A
#
# COMPACT_ATOMS: atom_id res chain seq x y z
N MET A 1 -3.83 -7.94 -8.96
CA MET A 1 -4.38 -6.81 -8.17
C MET A 1 -5.59 -6.19 -8.87
N ASN A 2 -6.65 -5.84 -8.14
CA ASN A 2 -7.74 -5.01 -8.62
C ASN A 2 -7.53 -3.56 -8.14
N ILE A 3 -6.99 -2.72 -9.02
CA ILE A 3 -6.66 -1.33 -8.70
C ILE A 3 -7.90 -0.45 -8.48
N GLN A 4 -9.04 -0.76 -9.13
CA GLN A 4 -10.25 0.04 -8.99
C GLN A 4 -10.77 0.00 -7.56
N LYS A 5 -10.73 -1.17 -6.92
CA LYS A 5 -11.13 -1.30 -5.52
C LYS A 5 -10.25 -0.51 -4.56
N ILE A 6 -8.96 -0.36 -4.87
CA ILE A 6 -8.04 0.45 -4.06
C ILE A 6 -8.43 1.93 -4.13
N PHE A 7 -8.74 2.44 -5.33
CA PHE A 7 -9.22 3.81 -5.46
C PHE A 7 -10.58 4.02 -4.77
N THR A 8 -11.51 3.06 -4.88
CA THR A 8 -12.76 3.11 -4.14
C THR A 8 -12.55 3.14 -2.62
N ALA A 9 -11.65 2.30 -2.10
CA ALA A 9 -11.34 2.29 -0.66
C ALA A 9 -10.73 3.62 -0.19
N LEU A 10 -9.83 4.21 -0.99
CA LEU A 10 -9.25 5.53 -0.70
C LEU A 10 -10.29 6.67 -0.74
N GLU A 11 -11.35 6.55 -1.53
CA GLU A 11 -12.45 7.52 -1.56
C GLU A 11 -13.43 7.35 -0.37
N GLU A 12 -13.66 6.10 0.05
CA GLU A 12 -14.60 5.77 1.13
C GLU A 12 -14.02 6.02 2.53
N ASP A 13 -12.69 5.93 2.69
CA ASP A 13 -12.00 6.08 3.97
C ASP A 13 -11.08 7.30 3.97
N ALA A 14 -11.67 8.45 4.26
CA ALA A 14 -11.00 9.75 4.28
C ALA A 14 -10.31 10.09 5.63
N ASP A 15 -10.47 9.25 6.65
CA ASP A 15 -10.01 9.54 8.01
C ASP A 15 -8.75 8.73 8.37
N ASN A 16 -8.45 7.66 7.63
CA ASN A 16 -7.30 6.80 7.85
C ASN A 16 -6.15 7.08 6.89
N SER A 17 -4.96 6.60 7.26
CA SER A 17 -3.77 6.66 6.41
C SER A 17 -4.00 6.01 5.05
N ALA A 18 -3.75 6.72 3.95
CA ALA A 18 -3.87 6.13 2.61
C ALA A 18 -2.98 4.90 2.41
N LEU A 19 -1.80 4.85 3.04
CA LEU A 19 -0.97 3.64 3.00
C LEU A 19 -1.68 2.48 3.70
N GLY A 20 -2.26 2.73 4.87
CA GLY A 20 -3.04 1.73 5.61
C GLY A 20 -4.25 1.24 4.81
N VAL A 21 -5.01 2.15 4.19
CA VAL A 21 -6.18 1.83 3.34
C VAL A 21 -5.77 0.99 2.13
N VAL A 22 -4.69 1.36 1.44
CA VAL A 22 -4.14 0.59 0.30
C VAL A 22 -3.74 -0.81 0.74
N VAL A 23 -3.02 -0.94 1.87
CA VAL A 23 -2.59 -2.25 2.38
C VAL A 23 -3.79 -3.09 2.78
N ALA A 24 -4.78 -2.53 3.48
CA ALA A 24 -5.99 -3.22 3.89
C ALA A 24 -6.75 -3.81 2.70
N GLU A 25 -6.89 -3.03 1.61
CA GLU A 25 -7.58 -3.51 0.42
C GLU A 25 -6.75 -4.54 -0.36
N LEU A 26 -5.43 -4.44 -0.36
CA LEU A 26 -4.57 -5.48 -0.94
C LEU A 26 -4.66 -6.81 -0.15
N GLU A 27 -4.70 -6.73 1.18
CA GLU A 27 -4.92 -7.88 2.06
C GLU A 27 -6.31 -8.49 1.85
N SER A 28 -7.36 -7.66 1.69
CA SER A 28 -8.73 -8.11 1.39
C SER A 28 -8.81 -8.89 0.07
N GLN A 29 -7.95 -8.54 -0.89
CA GLN A 29 -7.80 -9.24 -2.16
C GLN A 29 -6.92 -10.51 -2.08
N GLY A 30 -6.40 -10.83 -0.89
CA GLY A 30 -5.62 -12.04 -0.62
C GLY A 30 -4.12 -11.94 -0.89
N TYR A 31 -3.57 -10.72 -0.96
CA TYR A 31 -2.13 -10.52 -1.10
C TYR A 31 -1.45 -10.36 0.27
N GLY A 32 -0.26 -10.96 0.41
CA GLY A 32 0.70 -10.49 1.41
C GLY A 32 1.46 -9.29 0.85
N VAL A 33 1.67 -8.26 1.66
CA VAL A 33 2.28 -6.99 1.22
C VAL A 33 3.65 -6.80 1.85
N ALA A 34 4.60 -6.29 1.06
CA ALA A 34 5.82 -5.70 1.58
C ALA A 34 5.99 -4.28 1.04
N VAL A 35 6.41 -3.36 1.90
CA VAL A 35 6.70 -1.96 1.59
C VAL A 35 8.18 -1.73 1.86
N GLU A 36 8.93 -1.25 0.87
CA GLU A 36 10.39 -1.05 0.96
C GLU A 36 11.12 -2.33 1.42
N GLY A 37 10.64 -3.49 0.96
CA GLY A 37 11.18 -4.81 1.32
C GLY A 37 10.79 -5.32 2.70
N ARG A 38 10.03 -4.56 3.49
CA ARG A 38 9.54 -4.95 4.82
C ARG A 38 8.13 -5.51 4.70
N ARG A 39 7.89 -6.71 5.21
CA ARG A 39 6.53 -7.25 5.34
C ARG A 39 5.74 -6.36 6.29
N VAL A 40 4.53 -5.97 5.88
CA VAL A 40 3.61 -5.13 6.65
C VAL A 40 2.22 -5.72 6.58
N ASN A 41 1.35 -5.29 7.50
CA ASN A 41 -0.10 -5.51 7.43
C ASN A 41 -0.82 -4.20 7.76
N ALA A 42 -2.11 -4.10 7.46
CA ALA A 42 -2.84 -2.86 7.66
C ALA A 42 -3.00 -2.48 9.14
N VAL A 43 -3.15 -3.46 10.03
CA VAL A 43 -3.34 -3.23 11.48
C VAL A 43 -2.12 -2.52 12.07
N ASP A 44 -0.92 -2.99 11.73
CA ASP A 44 0.36 -2.42 12.18
C ASP A 44 0.64 -1.04 11.55
N ILE A 45 -0.05 -0.68 10.47
CA ILE A 45 0.04 0.67 9.91
C ILE A 45 -0.91 1.59 10.67
N PHE A 46 -2.16 1.17 10.86
CA PHE A 46 -3.16 1.95 11.61
C PHE A 46 -2.79 2.18 13.08
N ASP A 47 -2.03 1.27 13.69
CA ASP A 47 -1.54 1.45 15.06
C ASP A 47 -0.28 2.33 15.17
N GLY A 48 0.27 2.77 14.03
CA GLY A 48 1.45 3.63 13.94
C GLY A 48 2.80 2.91 14.05
N SER A 49 2.85 1.56 14.02
CA SER A 49 4.10 0.79 14.03
C SER A 49 4.96 1.01 12.78
N HIS A 50 4.37 1.60 11.74
CA HIS A 50 5.01 1.95 10.48
C HIS A 50 4.98 3.45 10.16
N ALA A 51 4.98 4.32 11.18
CA ALA A 51 4.98 5.77 11.00
C ALA A 51 6.14 6.27 10.12
N ASP A 52 7.27 5.56 10.05
CA ASP A 52 8.38 5.89 9.16
C ASP A 52 8.05 5.73 7.67
N LEU A 53 7.17 4.79 7.33
CA LEU A 53 6.66 4.60 5.97
C LEU A 53 5.58 5.63 5.64
N GLU A 54 4.70 5.94 6.60
CA GLU A 54 3.62 6.91 6.42
C GLU A 54 4.12 8.35 6.27
N ASN A 55 5.19 8.71 7.00
CA ASN A 55 5.80 10.04 6.93
C ASN A 55 6.84 10.17 5.80
N ARG A 56 7.08 9.11 5.01
CA ARG A 56 8.08 9.15 3.95
C ARG A 56 7.57 9.99 2.78
N ILE A 57 8.40 10.95 2.38
CA ILE A 57 8.15 11.76 1.19
C ILE A 57 8.70 11.04 -0.04
N GLY A 58 7.87 10.90 -1.06
CA GLY A 58 8.23 10.29 -2.34
C GLY A 58 7.72 8.85 -2.51
N PRO A 59 8.16 8.15 -3.57
CA PRO A 59 7.65 6.83 -3.90
C PRO A 59 8.08 5.76 -2.89
N LEU A 60 7.13 4.87 -2.60
CA LEU A 60 7.30 3.63 -1.86
C LEU A 60 7.23 2.45 -2.81
N SER A 61 8.20 1.54 -2.71
CA SER A 61 8.19 0.26 -3.41
C SER A 61 7.25 -0.72 -2.70
N ILE A 62 6.27 -1.23 -3.42
CA ILE A 62 5.30 -2.23 -2.98
C ILE A 62 5.56 -3.55 -3.70
N ALA A 63 5.65 -4.63 -2.93
CA ALA A 63 5.73 -5.99 -3.44
C ALA A 63 4.53 -6.80 -2.94
N LEU A 64 3.81 -7.44 -3.87
CA LEU A 64 2.66 -8.29 -3.60
C LEU A 64 3.04 -9.75 -3.73
N TYR A 65 2.53 -10.56 -2.82
CA TYR A 65 2.79 -11.99 -2.76
C TYR A 65 1.49 -12.77 -2.66
N LYS A 66 1.44 -13.92 -3.32
CA LYS A 66 0.43 -14.97 -3.05
C LYS A 66 1.14 -16.17 -2.44
N GLY A 67 0.85 -16.43 -1.17
CA GLY A 67 1.69 -17.32 -0.37
C GLY A 67 3.12 -16.78 -0.28
N GLU A 68 4.09 -17.62 -0.61
CA GLU A 68 5.52 -17.23 -0.59
C GLU A 68 6.03 -16.64 -1.91
N ALA A 69 5.25 -16.75 -3.00
CA ALA A 69 5.68 -16.32 -4.33
C ALA A 69 5.43 -14.82 -4.54
N LEU A 70 6.44 -14.11 -5.03
CA LEU A 70 6.31 -12.73 -5.51
C LEU A 70 5.46 -12.73 -6.79
N GLU A 71 4.36 -11.98 -6.78
CA GLU A 71 3.45 -11.87 -7.92
C GLU A 71 3.64 -10.58 -8.69
N GLN A 72 3.81 -9.46 -7.97
CA GLN A 72 3.86 -8.14 -8.59
C GLN A 72 4.70 -7.17 -7.76
N GLU A 73 5.42 -6.26 -8.42
CA GLU A 73 6.10 -5.12 -7.80
C GLU A 73 5.73 -3.83 -8.53
N PHE A 74 5.53 -2.77 -7.76
CA PHE A 74 5.20 -1.43 -8.27
C PHE A 74 5.60 -0.36 -7.25
N ALA A 75 5.63 0.89 -7.68
CA ALA A 75 5.81 2.02 -6.79
C ALA A 75 4.48 2.75 -6.56
N VAL A 76 4.28 3.25 -5.35
CA VAL A 76 3.17 4.15 -4.99
C VAL A 76 3.74 5.43 -4.42
N GLU A 77 3.30 6.55 -4.96
CA GLU A 77 3.61 7.87 -4.43
C GLU A 77 2.32 8.53 -3.97
N PHE A 78 2.24 8.90 -2.68
CA PHE A 78 1.13 9.65 -2.13
C PHE A 78 1.43 11.14 -2.30
N THR A 79 0.71 11.80 -3.20
CA THR A 79 0.88 13.24 -3.48
C THR A 79 0.09 14.11 -2.51
N ASP A 80 -0.90 13.53 -1.84
CA ASP A 80 -1.73 14.11 -0.79
C ASP A 80 -2.34 12.95 0.02
N TYR A 81 -3.00 13.23 1.15
CA TYR A 81 -3.45 12.24 2.14
C TYR A 81 -4.32 11.11 1.55
N HIS A 82 -5.02 11.34 0.42
CA HIS A 82 -5.84 10.33 -0.28
C HIS A 82 -5.54 10.18 -1.78
N TYR A 83 -4.54 10.90 -2.30
CA TYR A 83 -4.19 10.85 -3.72
C TYR A 83 -2.94 10.01 -3.92
N ALA A 84 -3.13 8.82 -4.52
CA ALA A 84 -2.06 7.86 -4.78
C ALA A 84 -1.77 7.75 -6.28
N VAL A 85 -0.49 7.83 -6.65
CA VAL A 85 0.01 7.60 -8.00
C VAL A 85 0.74 6.26 -8.02
N PHE A 86 0.18 5.31 -8.76
CA PHE A 86 0.77 3.99 -8.98
C PHE A 86 1.65 4.02 -10.23
N ARG A 87 2.90 3.58 -10.11
CA ARG A 87 3.86 3.48 -11.22
C ARG A 87 4.40 2.07 -11.31
N GLN A 88 4.62 1.57 -12.52
CA GLN A 88 5.35 0.32 -12.70
C GLN A 88 6.79 0.50 -12.17
N SER A 89 7.30 -0.47 -11.41
CA SER A 89 8.71 -0.45 -11.01
C SER A 89 9.58 -0.50 -12.26
N VAL A 90 10.33 0.57 -12.51
CA VAL A 90 11.35 0.60 -13.55
C VAL A 90 12.57 -0.10 -12.95
N LYS A 91 12.90 -1.29 -13.47
CA LYS A 91 14.15 -1.98 -13.13
C LYS A 91 15.36 -1.18 -13.60
#